data_AF-A0AA90TS65-F1
#
_entry.id   AF-A0AA90TS65-F1
#
_cell.length_a   1.000
_cell.length_b   1.000
_cell.length_c   1.000
_cell.angle_alpha   90.00
_cell.angle_beta   90.00
_cell.angle_gamma   90.00
#
_symmetry.space_group_name_H-M   'P 1'
#
loop_
_entity.id
_entity.type
_entity.pdbx_description
1 polymer ?
#
loop_
_entity_poly.entity_id
_entity_poly.type
_entity_poly.pdbx_seq_one_letter_code
_entity_poly.pdbx_strand_id
1 'polypeptide(L)'
;MKIKEKTRKSLTLSKEEWINRVNPIIRGKVNYYVTIIKAVKANEEYGQKSHCRTRWIRKILERIDGYIRKRLRVALIHKHPTQRKGMRMNTLWNNEFFLKIKLIPSYWLYLNKVYGYTIEQYLSDMSKSAKRRFQYKVKRAKEKGEEYFTPHRLQKMQNAWNASS
;
A
#
# COMPACT_ATOMS: atom_id res chain seq x y z
N MET A 1 3.92 18.18 -3.23
CA MET A 1 2.95 17.20 -2.65
C MET A 1 3.43 16.85 -1.27
N LYS A 2 2.65 17.19 -0.23
CA LYS A 2 3.03 17.16 1.20
C LYS A 2 3.83 15.89 1.62
N ILE A 3 3.49 14.71 1.11
CA ILE A 3 4.21 13.44 1.40
C ILE A 3 5.66 13.45 0.88
N LYS A 4 5.91 13.96 -0.33
CA LYS A 4 7.27 13.99 -0.93
C LYS A 4 8.21 14.89 -0.13
N GLU A 5 7.71 16.04 0.33
CA GLU A 5 8.48 16.98 1.15
C GLU A 5 8.79 16.40 2.54
N LYS A 6 7.83 15.66 3.12
CA LYS A 6 7.98 15.03 4.44
C LYS A 6 8.71 13.69 4.41
N THR A 7 9.03 13.15 3.22
CA THR A 7 9.79 11.89 3.01
C THR A 7 11.02 12.11 2.12
N ARG A 8 11.82 13.14 2.44
CA ARG A 8 13.06 13.45 1.72
C ARG A 8 14.12 12.40 2.04
N LYS A 9 14.70 11.78 1.01
CA LYS A 9 15.77 10.76 1.12
C LYS A 9 17.08 11.27 1.73
N SER A 10 17.24 12.60 1.85
CA SER A 10 18.40 13.23 2.48
C SER A 10 18.34 13.19 4.01
N LEU A 11 17.18 12.90 4.58
CA LEU A 11 17.02 12.83 6.03
C LEU A 11 17.31 11.40 6.50
N THR A 12 18.06 11.30 7.59
CA THR A 12 18.36 10.04 8.28
C THR A 12 17.54 10.03 9.57
N LEU A 13 16.34 9.45 9.51
CA LEU A 13 15.41 9.41 10.65
C LEU A 13 15.13 7.97 11.06
N SER A 14 14.76 7.78 12.33
CA SER A 14 14.28 6.50 12.83
C SER A 14 12.98 6.09 12.14
N LYS A 15 12.65 4.79 12.19
CA LYS A 15 11.40 4.25 11.65
C LYS A 15 10.19 4.97 12.24
N GLU A 16 10.18 5.14 13.57
CA GLU A 16 9.08 5.78 14.30
C GLU A 16 8.87 7.24 13.87
N GLU A 17 9.96 7.98 13.70
CA GLU A 17 9.88 9.38 13.29
C GLU A 17 9.32 9.54 11.87
N TRP A 18 9.66 8.63 10.95
CA TRP A 18 9.03 8.60 9.62
C TRP A 18 7.51 8.40 9.70
N ILE A 19 7.06 7.55 10.61
CA ILE A 19 5.66 7.21 10.80
C ILE A 19 4.90 8.36 11.45
N ASN A 20 5.48 9.01 12.46
CA ASN A 20 4.92 10.20 13.11
C ASN A 20 4.72 11.35 12.13
N ARG A 21 5.62 11.51 11.15
CA ARG A 21 5.47 12.53 10.09
C ARG A 21 4.38 12.21 9.07
N VAL A 22 4.22 10.94 8.72
CA VAL A 22 3.36 10.53 7.59
C VAL A 22 1.92 10.25 8.03
N ASN A 23 1.71 9.66 9.20
CA ASN A 23 0.38 9.30 9.71
C ASN A 23 -0.59 10.48 9.83
N PRO A 24 -0.21 11.69 10.32
CA PRO A 24 -1.10 12.84 10.34
C PRO A 24 -1.59 13.26 8.95
N ILE A 25 -0.73 13.16 7.93
CA ILE A 25 -1.09 13.47 6.54
C ILE A 25 -2.12 12.48 6.01
N ILE A 26 -1.94 11.18 6.32
CA ILE A 26 -2.90 10.13 5.98
C ILE A 26 -4.25 10.41 6.63
N ARG A 27 -4.26 10.69 7.94
CA ARG A 27 -5.50 11.01 8.68
C ARG A 27 -6.24 12.20 8.05
N GLY A 28 -5.54 13.29 7.75
CA GLY A 28 -6.13 14.46 7.11
C GLY A 28 -6.72 14.14 5.74
N LYS A 29 -6.01 13.36 4.92
CA LYS A 29 -6.52 12.92 3.61
C LYS A 29 -7.74 12.01 3.73
N VAL A 30 -7.73 11.07 4.66
CA VAL A 30 -8.86 10.15 4.86
C VAL A 30 -10.09 10.88 5.38
N ASN A 31 -9.92 11.83 6.32
CA ASN A 31 -11.04 12.62 6.85
C ASN A 31 -11.82 13.32 5.74
N TYR A 32 -11.15 13.89 4.73
CA TYR A 32 -11.80 14.48 3.56
C TYR A 32 -12.72 13.48 2.83
N TYR A 33 -12.24 12.26 2.55
CA TYR A 33 -13.05 11.22 1.88
C TYR A 33 -14.15 10.66 2.77
N VAL A 34 -13.97 10.66 4.10
CA VAL A 34 -15.03 10.31 5.06
C VAL A 34 -16.15 11.34 5.02
N THR A 35 -15.85 12.62 4.93
CA THR A 35 -16.88 13.67 4.77
C THR A 35 -17.67 13.47 3.48
N ILE A 36 -17.00 13.15 2.37
CA ILE A 36 -17.67 12.88 1.09
C ILE A 36 -18.66 11.73 1.22
N ILE A 37 -18.27 10.60 1.82
CA ILE A 37 -19.19 9.46 1.93
C ILE A 37 -20.35 9.73 2.90
N LYS A 38 -20.15 10.57 3.92
CA LYS A 38 -21.25 11.02 4.79
C LYS A 38 -22.26 11.87 4.03
N ALA A 39 -21.80 12.84 3.24
CA ALA A 39 -22.69 13.66 2.40
C ALA A 39 -23.44 12.80 1.36
N VAL A 40 -22.75 11.82 0.77
CA VAL A 40 -23.36 10.82 -0.11
C VAL A 40 -24.50 10.06 0.56
N LYS A 41 -24.28 9.56 1.78
CA LYS A 41 -25.30 8.82 2.55
C LYS A 41 -26.49 9.72 2.88
N ALA A 42 -26.24 10.96 3.31
CA ALA A 42 -27.31 11.94 3.54
C ALA A 42 -28.14 12.18 2.27
N ASN A 43 -27.51 12.34 1.11
CA ASN A 43 -28.23 12.50 -0.16
C ASN A 43 -29.04 11.25 -0.54
N GLU A 44 -28.57 10.05 -0.19
CA GLU A 44 -29.32 8.81 -0.41
C GLU A 44 -30.59 8.74 0.44
N GLU A 45 -30.59 9.28 1.65
CA GLU A 45 -31.79 9.42 2.50
C GLU A 45 -32.84 10.33 1.84
N TYR A 46 -32.40 11.32 1.04
CA TYR A 46 -33.26 12.16 0.21
C TYR A 46 -33.58 11.57 -1.18
N GLY A 47 -33.30 10.28 -1.41
CA GLY A 47 -33.61 9.58 -2.66
C GLY A 47 -32.62 9.79 -3.80
N GLN A 48 -31.54 10.56 -3.60
CA GLN A 48 -30.50 10.78 -4.61
C GLN A 48 -29.46 9.66 -4.61
N LYS A 49 -29.68 8.65 -5.44
CA LYS A 49 -28.72 7.57 -5.68
C LYS A 49 -27.60 8.06 -6.60
N SER A 50 -26.36 7.77 -6.25
CA SER A 50 -25.23 7.92 -7.18
C SER A 50 -24.40 6.65 -7.18
N HIS A 51 -24.07 6.22 -8.40
CA HIS A 51 -23.38 4.98 -8.64
C HIS A 51 -21.86 5.16 -8.60
N CYS A 52 -21.12 4.07 -8.37
CA CYS A 52 -19.65 3.98 -8.50
C CYS A 52 -18.76 4.69 -7.44
N ARG A 53 -19.34 5.28 -6.39
CA ARG A 53 -18.62 6.14 -5.42
C ARG A 53 -17.52 5.42 -4.63
N THR A 54 -17.82 4.24 -4.09
CA THR A 54 -16.90 3.43 -3.28
C THR A 54 -15.70 2.91 -4.08
N ARG A 55 -15.92 2.56 -5.36
CA ARG A 55 -14.87 2.06 -6.25
C ARG A 55 -13.82 3.14 -6.58
N TRP A 56 -14.24 4.39 -6.76
CA TRP A 56 -13.33 5.50 -7.04
C TRP A 56 -12.49 5.87 -5.82
N ILE A 57 -13.12 6.01 -4.65
CA ILE A 57 -12.44 6.28 -3.38
C ILE A 57 -11.40 5.21 -3.09
N ARG A 58 -11.78 3.92 -3.23
CA ARG A 58 -10.85 2.79 -3.09
C ARG A 58 -9.60 2.96 -3.95
N LYS A 59 -9.77 3.18 -5.27
CA LYS A 59 -8.64 3.34 -6.20
C LYS A 59 -7.70 4.47 -5.80
N ILE A 60 -8.25 5.58 -5.30
CA ILE A 60 -7.45 6.74 -4.87
C ILE A 60 -6.68 6.43 -3.60
N LEU A 61 -7.34 5.88 -2.58
CA LEU A 61 -6.69 5.56 -1.32
C LEU A 61 -5.62 4.48 -1.49
N GLU A 62 -5.88 3.45 -2.29
CA GLU A 62 -4.87 2.44 -2.65
C GLU A 62 -3.67 3.05 -3.41
N ARG A 63 -3.90 4.05 -4.27
CA ARG A 63 -2.83 4.78 -4.97
C ARG A 63 -2.00 5.63 -4.03
N ILE A 64 -2.64 6.31 -3.08
CA ILE A 64 -1.96 7.09 -2.03
C ILE A 64 -1.09 6.15 -1.19
N ASP A 65 -1.64 5.02 -0.75
CA ASP A 65 -0.92 4.01 0.04
C ASP A 65 0.28 3.44 -0.73
N GLY A 66 0.09 3.11 -2.01
CA GLY A 66 1.17 2.66 -2.88
C GLY A 66 2.30 3.70 -3.01
N TYR A 67 1.93 4.98 -3.16
CA TYR A 67 2.90 6.07 -3.23
C TYR A 67 3.66 6.25 -1.92
N ILE A 68 2.95 6.28 -0.78
CA ILE A 68 3.56 6.41 0.55
C ILE A 68 4.57 5.30 0.79
N ARG A 69 4.18 4.04 0.58
CA ARG A 69 5.09 2.89 0.73
C ARG A 69 6.29 3.03 -0.18
N LYS A 70 6.12 3.36 -1.47
CA LYS A 70 7.23 3.57 -2.41
C LYS A 70 8.23 4.61 -1.87
N ARG A 71 7.75 5.69 -1.26
CA ARG A 71 8.58 6.74 -0.67
C ARG A 71 9.31 6.27 0.57
N LEU A 72 8.60 5.64 1.50
CA LEU A 72 9.18 5.11 2.73
C LEU A 72 10.24 4.06 2.44
N ARG A 73 10.03 3.19 1.43
CA ARG A 73 11.08 2.23 1.02
C ARG A 73 12.37 2.89 0.54
N VAL A 74 12.34 4.13 0.07
CA VAL A 74 13.57 4.85 -0.28
C VAL A 74 14.12 5.58 0.95
N ALA A 75 13.26 6.18 1.76
CA ALA A 75 13.64 6.95 2.94
C ALA A 75 14.22 6.09 4.08
N LEU A 76 13.80 4.83 4.20
CA LEU A 76 14.32 3.86 5.18
C LEU A 76 15.72 3.32 4.81
N ILE A 77 16.24 3.64 3.61
CA ILE A 77 17.57 3.21 3.18
C ILE A 77 18.56 4.34 3.47
N HIS A 78 19.44 4.14 4.44
CA HIS A 78 20.42 5.15 4.82
C HIS A 78 21.62 5.22 3.85
N LYS A 79 22.15 4.07 3.40
CA LYS A 79 23.33 4.03 2.53
C LYS A 79 22.95 4.18 1.04
N HIS A 80 23.21 5.36 0.48
CA HIS A 80 22.96 5.73 -0.92
C HIS A 80 21.53 5.34 -1.38
N PRO A 81 20.49 6.02 -0.89
CA PRO A 81 19.11 5.73 -1.23
C PRO A 81 18.81 6.00 -2.71
N THR A 82 18.41 4.95 -3.43
CA THR A 82 17.96 5.04 -4.83
C THR A 82 16.61 4.38 -5.03
N GLN A 83 15.89 4.80 -6.08
CA GLN A 83 14.59 4.21 -6.42
C GLN A 83 14.73 2.70 -6.71
N ARG A 84 15.81 2.28 -7.36
CA ARG A 84 16.10 0.87 -7.64
C ARG A 84 16.24 0.06 -6.36
N LYS A 85 16.98 0.56 -5.36
CA LYS A 85 17.08 -0.13 -4.05
C LYS A 85 15.72 -0.20 -3.36
N GLY A 86 14.93 0.88 -3.36
CA GLY A 86 13.58 0.88 -2.81
C GLY A 86 12.64 -0.13 -3.48
N MET A 87 12.76 -0.34 -4.80
CA MET A 87 11.98 -1.36 -5.53
C MET A 87 12.37 -2.79 -5.15
N ARG A 88 13.67 -3.05 -4.90
CA ARG A 88 14.14 -4.37 -4.43
C ARG A 88 13.51 -4.75 -3.08
N MET A 89 13.23 -3.76 -2.22
CA MET A 89 12.59 -3.97 -0.92
C MET A 89 11.08 -4.23 -0.99
N ASN A 90 10.46 -4.34 -2.17
CA ASN A 90 9.00 -4.54 -2.27
C ASN A 90 8.52 -5.85 -1.63
N THR A 91 9.35 -6.89 -1.63
CA THR A 91 9.05 -8.20 -1.03
C THR A 91 9.22 -8.16 0.49
N LEU A 92 10.35 -7.65 0.98
CA LEU A 92 10.66 -7.57 2.41
C LEU A 92 9.80 -6.53 3.13
N TRP A 93 9.68 -5.33 2.55
CA TRP A 93 8.86 -4.24 3.08
C TRP A 93 7.49 -4.23 2.38
N ASN A 94 6.75 -5.31 2.61
CA ASN A 94 5.39 -5.50 2.12
C ASN A 94 4.36 -4.75 3.02
N ASN A 95 3.07 -4.95 2.78
CA ASN A 95 2.03 -4.28 3.57
C ASN A 95 2.08 -4.66 5.06
N GLU A 96 2.38 -5.92 5.37
CA GLU A 96 2.47 -6.42 6.74
C GLU A 96 3.62 -5.76 7.50
N PHE A 97 4.80 -5.63 6.87
CA PHE A 97 5.93 -4.89 7.44
C PHE A 97 5.54 -3.46 7.80
N PHE A 98 4.87 -2.75 6.88
CA PHE A 98 4.47 -1.36 7.11
C PHE A 98 3.44 -1.25 8.24
N LEU A 99 2.52 -2.20 8.36
CA LEU A 99 1.58 -2.27 9.48
C LEU A 99 2.30 -2.53 10.82
N LYS A 100 3.29 -3.44 10.84
CA LYS A 100 4.11 -3.74 12.02
C LYS A 100 4.83 -2.51 12.56
N ILE A 101 5.33 -1.64 11.68
CA ILE A 101 5.92 -0.35 12.09
C ILE A 101 4.89 0.76 12.32
N LYS A 102 3.60 0.41 12.46
CA LYS A 102 2.49 1.34 12.76
C LYS A 102 2.19 2.38 11.66
N LEU A 103 2.53 2.09 10.40
CA LEU A 103 2.03 2.88 9.26
C LEU A 103 0.54 2.61 9.09
N ILE A 104 -0.26 3.68 9.11
CA ILE A 104 -1.72 3.56 8.91
C ILE A 104 -2.01 3.51 7.41
N PRO A 105 -2.58 2.41 6.85
CA PRO A 105 -3.04 2.44 5.47
C PRO A 105 -4.27 3.34 5.33
N SER A 106 -4.25 4.25 4.36
CA SER A 106 -5.32 5.20 4.10
C SER A 106 -6.62 4.49 3.77
N TYR A 107 -6.56 3.42 2.96
CA TYR A 107 -7.76 2.67 2.60
C TYR A 107 -8.35 1.91 3.80
N TRP A 108 -7.50 1.31 4.64
CA TRP A 108 -7.96 0.69 5.89
C TRP A 108 -8.62 1.72 6.81
N LEU A 109 -7.97 2.86 7.07
CA LEU A 109 -8.51 3.89 7.96
C LEU A 109 -9.87 4.39 7.48
N TYR A 110 -10.06 4.52 6.17
CA TYR A 110 -11.36 4.86 5.58
C TYR A 110 -12.40 3.76 5.87
N LEU A 111 -12.09 2.50 5.58
CA LEU A 111 -13.02 1.39 5.83
C LEU A 111 -13.36 1.26 7.32
N ASN A 112 -12.39 1.45 8.20
CA ASN A 112 -12.58 1.43 9.64
C ASN A 112 -13.56 2.52 10.09
N LYS A 113 -13.36 3.77 9.62
CA LYS A 113 -14.25 4.89 10.00
C LYS A 113 -15.67 4.77 9.45
N VAL A 114 -15.85 4.14 8.30
CA VAL A 114 -17.15 4.11 7.61
C VAL A 114 -17.94 2.83 7.92
N TYR A 115 -17.24 1.72 8.14
CA TYR A 115 -17.83 0.38 8.26
C TYR A 115 -17.31 -0.42 9.46
N GLY A 116 -16.45 0.14 10.33
CA GLY A 116 -15.88 -0.59 11.47
C GLY A 116 -14.86 -1.67 11.11
N TYR A 117 -14.36 -1.66 9.88
CA TYR A 117 -13.46 -2.69 9.35
C TYR A 117 -12.14 -2.81 10.12
N THR A 118 -11.74 -4.03 10.48
CA THR A 118 -10.57 -4.27 11.35
C THR A 118 -9.26 -4.34 10.57
N ILE A 119 -8.13 -4.25 11.27
CA ILE A 119 -6.79 -4.36 10.66
C ILE A 119 -6.55 -5.78 10.14
N GLU A 120 -7.02 -6.79 10.88
CA GLU A 120 -6.87 -8.21 10.56
C GLU A 120 -7.63 -8.55 9.28
N GLN A 121 -8.87 -8.05 9.16
CA GLN A 121 -9.67 -8.19 7.94
C GLN A 121 -8.93 -7.55 6.75
N TYR A 122 -8.38 -6.35 6.92
CA TYR A 122 -7.61 -5.68 5.87
C TYR A 122 -6.38 -6.47 5.44
N LEU A 123 -5.61 -6.98 6.39
CA LEU A 123 -4.44 -7.78 6.09
C LEU A 123 -4.83 -9.07 5.35
N SER A 124 -5.88 -9.75 5.81
CA SER A 124 -6.44 -10.94 5.17
C SER A 124 -6.81 -10.68 3.71
N ASP A 125 -7.53 -9.60 3.42
CA ASP A 125 -7.96 -9.24 2.07
C ASP A 125 -6.78 -8.85 1.16
N MET A 126 -5.78 -8.16 1.71
CA MET A 126 -4.54 -7.84 0.99
C MET A 126 -3.78 -9.12 0.62
N SER A 127 -3.68 -10.07 1.53
CA SER A 127 -3.02 -11.37 1.33
C SER A 127 -3.77 -12.24 0.32
N LYS A 128 -5.10 -12.37 0.44
CA LYS A 128 -5.95 -13.07 -0.54
C LYS A 128 -5.80 -12.49 -1.94
N SER A 129 -5.81 -11.16 -2.04
CA SER A 129 -5.61 -10.45 -3.32
C SER A 129 -4.22 -10.70 -3.91
N ALA A 130 -3.17 -10.75 -3.08
CA ALA A 130 -1.81 -11.06 -3.53
C ALA A 130 -1.71 -12.50 -4.03
N LYS A 131 -2.25 -13.48 -3.28
CA LYS A 131 -2.30 -14.90 -3.66
C LYS A 131 -3.05 -15.10 -4.98
N ARG A 132 -4.22 -14.48 -5.13
CA ARG A 132 -5.01 -14.52 -6.38
C ARG A 132 -4.23 -13.97 -7.57
N ARG A 133 -3.55 -12.83 -7.41
CA ARG A 133 -2.70 -12.26 -8.48
C ARG A 133 -1.54 -13.18 -8.84
N PHE A 134 -0.92 -13.82 -7.85
CA PHE A 134 0.15 -14.78 -8.09
C PHE A 134 -0.35 -16.00 -8.89
N GLN A 135 -1.43 -16.64 -8.42
CA GLN A 135 -2.06 -17.77 -9.11
C GLN A 135 -2.45 -17.43 -10.54
N TYR A 136 -3.03 -16.23 -10.76
CA TYR A 136 -3.37 -15.77 -12.10
C TYR A 136 -2.14 -15.66 -13.00
N LYS A 137 -1.02 -15.12 -12.51
CA LYS A 137 0.21 -15.03 -13.31
C LYS A 137 0.81 -16.40 -13.63
N VAL A 138 0.76 -17.36 -12.69
CA VAL A 138 1.17 -18.75 -12.93
C VAL A 138 0.31 -19.38 -14.01
N LYS A 139 -1.02 -19.26 -13.87
CA LYS A 139 -1.98 -19.77 -14.86
C LYS A 139 -1.72 -19.18 -16.25
N ARG A 140 -1.52 -17.86 -16.34
CA ARG A 140 -1.25 -17.17 -17.61
C ARG A 140 0.06 -17.58 -18.27
N ALA A 141 1.10 -17.92 -17.50
CA ALA A 141 2.33 -18.47 -18.07
C ALA A 141 2.05 -19.86 -18.67
N LYS A 142 1.36 -20.73 -17.92
CA LYS A 142 0.95 -22.06 -18.40
C LYS A 142 0.09 -22.00 -19.66
N GLU A 143 -0.88 -21.08 -19.73
CA GLU A 143 -1.72 -20.83 -20.93
C GLU A 143 -0.90 -20.45 -22.17
N LYS A 144 0.30 -19.88 -21.99
CA LYS A 144 1.22 -19.52 -23.08
C LYS A 144 2.24 -20.62 -23.40
N GLY A 145 2.21 -21.76 -22.69
CA GLY A 145 3.25 -22.78 -22.78
C GLY A 145 4.57 -22.38 -22.10
N GLU A 146 4.59 -21.31 -21.31
CA GLU A 146 5.78 -20.83 -20.60
C GLU A 146 5.82 -21.36 -19.16
N GLU A 147 7.00 -21.77 -18.70
CA GLU A 147 7.21 -22.02 -17.27
C GLU A 147 7.22 -20.71 -16.47
N TYR A 148 6.43 -20.66 -15.40
CA TYR A 148 6.38 -19.47 -14.55
C TYR A 148 7.68 -19.23 -13.78
N PHE A 149 8.37 -20.31 -13.37
CA PHE A 149 9.61 -20.28 -12.59
C PHE A 149 10.84 -20.47 -13.47
N THR A 150 11.12 -19.49 -14.33
CA THR A 150 12.32 -19.54 -15.18
C THR A 150 13.62 -19.47 -14.37
N PRO A 151 14.75 -20.01 -14.88
CA PRO A 151 16.05 -19.94 -14.19
C PRO A 151 16.44 -18.51 -13.78
N HIS A 152 16.22 -17.53 -14.68
CA HIS A 152 16.46 -16.11 -14.40
C HIS A 152 15.57 -15.57 -13.26
N ARG A 153 14.32 -16.06 -13.13
CA ARG A 153 13.44 -15.67 -12.03
C ARG A 153 13.89 -16.29 -10.71
N LEU A 154 14.28 -17.56 -10.70
CA LEU A 154 14.83 -18.24 -9.53
C LEU A 154 16.11 -17.54 -9.05
N GLN A 155 17.01 -17.17 -9.96
CA GLN A 155 18.21 -16.39 -9.66
C GLN A 155 17.85 -15.04 -9.00
N LYS A 156 16.83 -14.34 -9.50
CA LYS A 156 16.34 -13.08 -8.87
C LYS A 156 15.78 -13.31 -7.48
N MET A 157 15.09 -14.42 -7.23
CA MET A 157 14.58 -14.78 -5.91
C MET A 157 15.72 -15.08 -4.94
N GLN A 158 16.72 -15.86 -5.37
CA GLN A 158 17.91 -16.18 -4.58
C GLN A 158 18.71 -14.92 -4.23
N ASN A 159 18.94 -14.04 -5.19
CA ASN A 159 19.64 -12.77 -4.96
C ASN A 159 18.90 -11.87 -3.96
N ALA A 160 17.56 -11.93 -3.93
CA ALA A 160 16.77 -11.20 -2.96
C ALA A 160 16.86 -11.82 -1.56
N TRP A 161 16.87 -13.16 -1.47
CA TRP A 161 17.06 -13.91 -0.22
C TRP A 161 18.42 -13.59 0.41
N ASN A 162 19.50 -13.73 -0.36
CA ASN A 162 20.87 -13.46 0.09
C ASN A 162 21.10 -12.00 0.51
N ALA A 163 20.32 -11.05 -0.03
CA ALA A 163 20.42 -9.63 0.36
C ALA A 163 19.60 -9.29 1.62
N SER A 164 18.79 -10.23 2.11
CA SER A 164 17.97 -10.07 3.32
C SER A 164 18.47 -10.87 4.52
N SER A 165 19.36 -11.85 4.29
CA SER A 165 20.20 -12.51 5.30
C SER A 165 21.35 -11.58 5.70
#